data_AF-A0A239EIU4-F1
#
_entry.id   AF-A0A239EIU4-F1
#
_cell.length_a   1.000
_cell.length_b   1.000
_cell.length_c   1.000
_cell.angle_alpha   90.00
_cell.angle_beta   90.00
_cell.angle_gamma   90.00
#
_symmetry.space_group_name_H-M   'P 1'
#
loop_
_entity.id
_entity.type
_entity.pdbx_description
1 polymer ?
#
loop_
_entity_poly.entity_id
_entity_poly.type
_entity_poly.pdbx_seq_one_letter_code
_entity_poly.pdbx_strand_id
1 'polypeptide(L)'
;MGARDLQKLIHVGCRELGLDADARRDLQQAATGKASMRDMTEADLRLVVDRLKASGFDPGSGRVRQASDEIDSYLAVRYRLPLPEVPGILRQIAVDFALYRLALSRDVLSDEHRRRYEDGRDHLKRIAEGRAALHLPSLEADPDGDGEGDGPTPVVRHGPERLFSRDKMRGF
;
A
#
# COMPACT_ATOMS: atom_id res chain seq x y z
N MET A 1 21.51 -9.70 5.35
CA MET A 1 20.59 -10.42 4.44
C MET A 1 21.28 -11.70 4.04
N GLY A 2 20.78 -12.84 4.48
CA GLY A 2 21.45 -14.12 4.24
C GLY A 2 21.21 -14.66 2.84
N ALA A 3 21.97 -15.67 2.44
CA ALA A 3 21.85 -16.31 1.11
C ALA A 3 20.41 -16.75 0.78
N ARG A 4 19.65 -17.30 1.74
CA ARG A 4 18.24 -17.68 1.53
C ARG A 4 17.33 -16.50 1.21
N ASP A 5 17.56 -15.34 1.82
CA ASP A 5 16.75 -14.15 1.55
C ASP A 5 17.04 -13.58 0.16
N LEU A 6 18.31 -13.63 -0.27
CA LEU A 6 18.71 -13.24 -1.62
C LEU A 6 18.10 -14.19 -2.66
N GLN A 7 18.10 -15.50 -2.43
CA GLN A 7 17.43 -16.46 -3.32
C GLN A 7 15.93 -16.17 -3.46
N LYS A 8 15.24 -15.90 -2.35
CA LYS A 8 13.82 -15.50 -2.37
C LYS A 8 13.64 -14.20 -3.16
N LEU A 9 14.50 -13.20 -2.97
CA LEU A 9 14.45 -11.95 -3.74
C LEU A 9 14.63 -12.18 -5.23
N ILE A 10 15.56 -13.06 -5.63
CA ILE A 10 15.77 -13.40 -7.05
C ILE A 10 14.49 -14.01 -7.63
N HIS A 11 13.85 -14.93 -6.91
CA HIS A 11 12.58 -15.51 -7.35
C HIS A 11 11.46 -14.47 -7.48
N VAL A 12 11.34 -13.57 -6.51
CA VAL A 12 10.36 -12.47 -6.56
C VAL A 12 10.65 -11.55 -7.74
N GLY A 13 11.90 -11.10 -7.91
CA GLY A 13 12.29 -10.21 -9.00
C GLY A 13 12.08 -10.85 -10.38
N CYS A 14 12.39 -12.14 -10.53
CA CYS A 14 12.07 -12.86 -11.78
C CYS A 14 10.56 -12.91 -12.05
N ARG A 15 9.74 -13.18 -11.02
CA ARG A 15 8.27 -13.20 -11.17
C ARG A 15 7.73 -11.81 -11.56
N GLU A 16 8.21 -10.75 -10.92
CA GLU A 16 7.76 -9.38 -11.19
C GLU A 16 8.17 -8.88 -12.57
N LEU A 17 9.36 -9.27 -13.04
CA LEU A 17 9.84 -8.95 -14.39
C LEU A 17 9.32 -9.90 -15.47
N GLY A 18 8.49 -10.89 -15.12
CA GLY A 18 7.95 -11.87 -16.07
C GLY A 18 9.01 -12.81 -16.66
N LEU A 19 10.14 -12.99 -15.98
CA LEU A 19 11.22 -13.88 -16.41
C LEU A 19 10.85 -15.33 -16.11
N ASP A 20 10.85 -16.17 -17.13
CA ASP A 20 10.67 -17.61 -17.00
C ASP A 20 11.92 -18.30 -16.43
N ALA A 21 11.85 -19.63 -16.32
CA ALA A 21 12.92 -20.43 -15.72
C ALA A 21 14.22 -20.40 -16.53
N ASP A 22 14.13 -20.32 -17.86
CA ASP A 22 15.29 -20.31 -18.76
C ASP A 22 15.95 -18.93 -18.76
N ALA A 23 15.17 -17.85 -18.93
CA ALA A 23 15.67 -16.48 -18.86
C ALA A 23 16.35 -16.18 -17.51
N ARG A 24 15.83 -16.73 -16.41
CA ARG A 24 16.49 -16.64 -15.09
C ARG A 24 17.82 -17.40 -15.05
N ARG A 25 17.89 -18.62 -15.61
CA ARG A 25 19.14 -19.40 -15.66
C ARG A 25 20.19 -18.71 -16.51
N ASP A 26 19.80 -18.13 -17.63
CA ASP A 26 20.69 -17.35 -18.51
C ASP A 26 21.21 -16.11 -17.81
N LEU A 27 20.34 -15.37 -17.10
CA LEU A 27 20.73 -14.23 -16.28
C LEU A 27 21.73 -14.64 -15.20
N GLN A 28 21.50 -15.77 -14.53
CA GLN A 28 22.40 -16.33 -13.52
C GLN A 28 23.77 -16.69 -14.10
N GLN A 29 23.78 -17.37 -15.24
CA GLN A 29 24.99 -17.78 -15.95
C GLN A 29 25.78 -16.56 -16.44
N ALA A 30 25.12 -15.57 -17.02
CA ALA A 30 25.76 -14.35 -17.51
C ALA A 30 26.33 -13.49 -16.38
N ALA A 31 25.64 -13.44 -15.25
CA ALA A 31 26.04 -12.64 -14.10
C ALA A 31 27.18 -13.29 -13.29
N THR A 32 27.13 -14.61 -13.09
CA THR A 32 27.96 -15.30 -12.09
C THR A 32 28.78 -16.47 -12.64
N GLY A 33 28.56 -16.85 -13.91
CA GLY A 33 29.13 -18.07 -14.50
C GLY A 33 28.47 -19.37 -14.03
N LYS A 34 27.40 -19.30 -13.23
CA LYS A 34 26.70 -20.44 -12.63
C LYS A 34 25.21 -20.39 -12.94
N ALA A 35 24.61 -21.52 -13.32
CA ALA A 35 23.18 -21.61 -13.63
C ALA A 35 22.29 -22.01 -12.44
N SER A 36 22.89 -22.35 -11.29
CA SER A 36 22.20 -22.89 -10.12
C SER A 36 22.47 -22.04 -8.88
N MET A 37 21.41 -21.57 -8.23
CA MET A 37 21.51 -20.78 -6.99
C MET A 37 22.08 -21.57 -5.81
N ARG A 38 22.12 -22.91 -5.88
CA ARG A 38 22.72 -23.76 -4.83
C ARG A 38 24.25 -23.67 -4.83
N ASP A 39 24.83 -23.38 -5.99
CA ASP A 39 26.27 -23.30 -6.19
C ASP A 39 26.81 -21.86 -6.07
N MET A 40 25.90 -20.91 -5.80
CA MET A 40 26.18 -19.49 -5.66
C MET A 40 26.51 -19.13 -4.22
N THR A 41 27.58 -18.36 -4.06
CA THR A 41 27.91 -17.69 -2.79
C THR A 41 26.97 -16.51 -2.55
N GLU A 42 26.99 -15.95 -1.34
CA GLU A 42 26.23 -14.73 -1.04
C GLU A 42 26.64 -13.54 -1.94
N ALA A 43 27.91 -13.47 -2.35
CA ALA A 43 28.40 -12.47 -3.29
C ALA A 43 27.81 -12.67 -4.69
N ASP A 44 27.79 -13.91 -5.19
CA ASP A 44 27.17 -14.26 -6.47
C ASP A 44 25.68 -13.90 -6.48
N LEU A 45 24.95 -14.25 -5.41
CA LEU A 45 23.53 -13.95 -5.28
C LEU A 45 23.24 -12.45 -5.24
N ARG A 46 24.10 -11.65 -4.59
CA ARG A 46 23.99 -10.18 -4.61
C ARG A 46 24.14 -9.64 -6.03
N LEU A 47 25.09 -10.16 -6.80
CA LEU A 47 25.33 -9.72 -8.16
C LEU A 47 24.13 -10.03 -9.09
N VAL A 48 23.49 -11.19 -8.91
CA VAL A 48 22.22 -11.51 -9.59
C VAL A 48 21.11 -10.51 -9.21
N VAL A 49 20.97 -10.18 -7.92
CA VAL A 49 19.97 -9.19 -7.46
C VAL A 49 20.25 -7.82 -8.07
N ASP A 50 21.51 -7.39 -8.14
CA ASP A 50 21.86 -6.10 -8.74
C ASP A 50 21.59 -6.07 -10.25
N ARG A 51 21.75 -7.22 -10.95
CA ARG A 51 21.34 -7.34 -12.36
C ARG A 51 19.83 -7.23 -12.54
N LEU A 52 19.04 -7.82 -11.63
CA LEU A 52 17.58 -7.65 -11.64
C LEU A 52 17.18 -6.19 -11.40
N LYS A 53 17.86 -5.49 -10.47
CA LYS A 53 17.63 -4.05 -10.24
C LYS A 53 17.92 -3.21 -11.48
N ALA A 54 19.03 -3.50 -12.17
CA ALA A 54 19.35 -2.85 -13.44
C ALA A 54 18.30 -3.11 -14.53
N SER A 55 17.51 -4.17 -14.39
CA SER A 55 16.39 -4.52 -15.27
C SER A 55 15.03 -3.98 -14.79
N GLY A 56 15.01 -3.15 -13.74
CA GLY A 56 13.82 -2.48 -13.22
C GLY A 56 13.18 -3.10 -11.98
N PHE A 57 13.77 -4.15 -11.39
CA PHE A 57 13.27 -4.71 -10.13
C PHE A 57 13.62 -3.81 -8.94
N ASP A 58 12.62 -3.36 -8.18
CA ASP A 58 12.82 -2.70 -6.89
C ASP A 58 12.26 -3.55 -5.74
N PRO A 59 13.13 -4.17 -4.90
CA PRO A 59 12.69 -4.98 -3.77
C PRO A 59 11.95 -4.18 -2.69
N GLY A 60 12.06 -2.84 -2.67
CA GLY A 60 11.30 -1.98 -1.76
C GLY A 60 9.84 -1.84 -2.17
N SER A 61 9.57 -1.65 -3.46
CA SER A 61 8.23 -1.46 -4.03
C SER A 61 7.27 -2.60 -3.70
N GLY A 62 7.73 -3.85 -3.67
CA GLY A 62 6.87 -5.01 -3.37
C GLY A 62 6.30 -5.01 -1.95
N ARG A 63 7.02 -4.46 -0.96
CA ARG A 63 6.55 -4.34 0.43
C ARG A 63 5.48 -3.25 0.55
N VAL A 64 5.68 -2.14 -0.16
CA VAL A 64 4.69 -1.04 -0.22
C VAL A 64 3.43 -1.51 -0.93
N ARG A 65 3.55 -2.25 -2.05
CA ARG A 65 2.40 -2.85 -2.73
C ARG A 65 1.58 -3.75 -1.81
N GLN A 66 2.23 -4.67 -1.09
CA GLN A 66 1.55 -5.53 -0.11
C GLN A 66 0.85 -4.74 1.01
N ALA A 67 1.46 -3.63 1.45
CA ALA A 67 0.83 -2.75 2.43
C ALA A 67 -0.39 -2.04 1.85
N SER A 68 -0.32 -1.55 0.61
CA SER A 68 -1.44 -0.96 -0.11
C SER A 68 -2.59 -1.96 -0.30
N ASP A 69 -2.30 -3.18 -0.77
CA ASP A 69 -3.32 -4.22 -0.95
C ASP A 69 -4.04 -4.55 0.38
N GLU A 70 -3.29 -4.59 1.48
CA GLU A 70 -3.85 -4.80 2.81
C GLU A 70 -4.74 -3.62 3.24
N ILE A 71 -4.29 -2.37 3.07
CA ILE A 71 -5.08 -1.17 3.36
C ILE A 71 -6.37 -1.15 2.54
N ASP A 72 -6.27 -1.41 1.25
CA ASP A 72 -7.40 -1.44 0.31
C ASP A 72 -8.46 -2.46 0.74
N SER A 73 -8.05 -3.60 1.30
CA SER A 73 -9.01 -4.59 1.83
C SER A 73 -9.91 -4.05 2.95
N TYR A 74 -9.40 -3.16 3.81
CA TYR A 74 -10.20 -2.51 4.85
C TYR A 74 -11.04 -1.36 4.28
N LEU A 75 -10.48 -0.59 3.34
CA LEU A 75 -11.16 0.58 2.77
C LEU A 75 -12.31 0.20 1.85
N ALA A 76 -12.20 -0.92 1.12
CA ALA A 76 -13.24 -1.43 0.23
C ALA A 76 -14.59 -1.68 0.93
N VAL A 77 -14.61 -1.79 2.26
CA VAL A 77 -15.84 -1.93 3.06
C VAL A 77 -16.73 -0.68 2.96
N ARG A 78 -16.14 0.51 2.79
CA ARG A 78 -16.88 1.79 2.85
C ARG A 78 -16.61 2.74 1.70
N TYR A 79 -15.48 2.58 1.00
CA TYR A 79 -15.07 3.48 -0.07
C TYR A 79 -14.95 2.69 -1.37
N ARG A 80 -15.35 3.31 -2.48
CA ARG A 80 -15.01 2.79 -3.81
C ARG A 80 -13.52 2.98 -4.05
N LEU A 81 -12.89 1.94 -4.58
CA LEU A 81 -11.49 1.95 -4.96
C LEU A 81 -11.37 1.93 -6.49
N PRO A 82 -10.32 2.57 -7.06
CA PRO A 82 -9.27 3.33 -6.37
C PRO A 82 -9.77 4.65 -5.78
N LEU A 83 -9.16 5.11 -4.68
CA LEU A 83 -9.46 6.41 -4.10
C LEU A 83 -9.02 7.55 -5.05
N PRO A 84 -9.73 8.69 -5.10
CA PRO A 84 -9.35 9.83 -5.94
C PRO A 84 -8.06 10.51 -5.47
N GLU A 85 -7.86 10.58 -4.15
CA GLU A 85 -6.62 11.02 -3.53
C GLU A 85 -6.31 10.09 -2.35
N VAL A 86 -5.02 9.90 -2.05
CA VAL A 86 -4.57 9.14 -0.88
C VAL A 86 -4.22 10.14 0.24
N PRO A 87 -5.00 10.22 1.34
CA PRO A 87 -4.66 11.07 2.48
C PRO A 87 -3.31 10.73 3.13
N GLY A 88 -2.68 11.72 3.76
CA GLY A 88 -1.39 11.54 4.43
C GLY A 88 -1.37 10.44 5.49
N ILE A 89 -2.49 10.22 6.18
CA ILE A 89 -2.62 9.14 7.16
C ILE A 89 -2.50 7.75 6.53
N LEU A 90 -3.06 7.53 5.33
CA LEU A 90 -2.92 6.26 4.62
C LEU A 90 -1.48 6.03 4.14
N ARG A 91 -0.79 7.10 3.69
CA ARG A 91 0.64 7.02 3.36
C ARG A 91 1.47 6.60 4.56
N GLN A 92 1.23 7.20 5.72
CA GLN A 92 1.94 6.85 6.95
C GLN A 92 1.71 5.38 7.33
N ILE A 93 0.45 4.92 7.33
CA ILE A 93 0.10 3.53 7.62
C ILE A 93 0.76 2.56 6.63
N ALA A 94 0.77 2.90 5.34
CA ALA A 94 1.44 2.10 4.31
C ALA A 94 2.94 1.97 4.56
N VAL A 95 3.60 3.06 4.97
CA VAL A 95 5.02 3.07 5.36
C VAL A 95 5.25 2.18 6.60
N ASP A 96 4.43 2.31 7.64
CA ASP A 96 4.57 1.51 8.86
C ASP A 96 4.37 0.01 8.58
N PHE A 97 3.41 -0.35 7.72
CA PHE A 97 3.18 -1.73 7.29
C PHE A 97 4.35 -2.27 6.45
N ALA A 98 4.84 -1.49 5.50
CA ALA A 98 5.98 -1.86 4.68
C ALA A 98 7.25 -2.03 5.54
N LEU A 99 7.47 -1.13 6.50
CA LEU A 99 8.60 -1.16 7.43
C LEU A 99 8.52 -2.38 8.36
N TYR A 100 7.35 -2.69 8.92
CA TYR A 100 7.15 -3.88 9.73
C TYR A 100 7.49 -5.17 8.96
N ARG A 101 6.99 -5.30 7.73
CA ARG A 101 7.29 -6.45 6.84
C ARG A 101 8.77 -6.51 6.46
N LEU A 102 9.41 -5.36 6.28
CA LEU A 102 10.85 -5.29 6.02
C LEU A 102 11.66 -5.73 7.25
N ALA A 103 11.29 -5.27 8.44
CA ALA A 103 11.95 -5.58 9.70
C ALA A 103 11.85 -7.08 10.04
N LEU A 104 10.68 -7.70 9.81
CA LEU A 104 10.48 -9.15 9.90
C LEU A 104 11.45 -9.94 9.01
N SER A 105 11.78 -9.41 7.84
CA SER A 105 12.66 -10.08 6.88
C SER A 105 14.14 -9.90 7.17
N ARG A 106 14.50 -8.96 8.05
CA ARG A 106 15.89 -8.57 8.34
C ARG A 106 16.33 -8.92 9.75
N ASP A 107 15.48 -9.59 10.52
CA ASP A 107 15.71 -9.92 11.95
C ASP A 107 16.08 -8.69 12.80
N VAL A 108 15.52 -7.54 12.44
CA VAL A 108 15.68 -6.24 13.13
C VAL A 108 14.33 -5.75 13.67
N LEU A 109 13.39 -6.68 13.87
CA LEU A 109 12.07 -6.35 14.38
C LEU A 109 12.20 -5.78 15.79
N SER A 110 11.51 -4.66 16.03
CA SER A 110 11.39 -4.07 17.37
C SER A 110 9.93 -4.02 17.77
N ASP A 111 9.69 -3.86 19.07
CA ASP A 111 8.33 -3.68 19.60
C ASP A 111 7.66 -2.44 19.03
N GLU A 112 8.42 -1.38 18.77
CA GLU A 112 7.90 -0.16 18.13
C GLU A 112 7.38 -0.43 16.71
N HIS A 113 8.10 -1.23 15.91
CA HIS A 113 7.62 -1.62 14.57
C HIS A 113 6.29 -2.38 14.65
N ARG A 114 6.17 -3.28 15.64
CA ARG A 114 4.94 -4.06 15.85
C ARG A 114 3.79 -3.16 16.30
N ARG A 115 4.03 -2.27 17.27
CA ARG A 115 3.02 -1.34 17.79
C ARG A 115 2.46 -0.45 16.70
N ARG A 116 3.31 0.16 15.87
CA ARG A 116 2.85 1.00 14.74
C ARG A 116 2.01 0.23 13.73
N TYR A 117 2.39 -1.02 13.43
CA TYR A 117 1.59 -1.89 12.56
C TYR A 117 0.22 -2.20 13.19
N GLU A 118 0.19 -2.54 14.47
CA GLU A 118 -1.05 -2.83 15.21
C GLU A 118 -1.96 -1.60 15.31
N ASP A 119 -1.41 -0.43 15.65
CA ASP A 119 -2.11 0.85 15.73
C ASP A 119 -2.72 1.25 14.38
N GLY A 120 -1.93 1.11 13.29
CA GLY A 120 -2.41 1.35 11.92
C GLY A 120 -3.54 0.41 11.55
N ARG A 121 -3.41 -0.90 11.85
CA ARG A 121 -4.46 -1.90 11.60
C ARG A 121 -5.74 -1.59 12.39
N ASP A 122 -5.61 -1.16 13.64
CA ASP A 122 -6.78 -0.80 14.46
C ASP A 122 -7.43 0.50 13.98
N HIS A 123 -6.67 1.47 13.47
CA HIS A 123 -7.23 2.64 12.81
C HIS A 123 -8.02 2.25 11.55
N LEU A 124 -7.48 1.38 10.71
CA LEU A 124 -8.18 0.87 9.52
C LEU A 124 -9.46 0.11 9.87
N LYS A 125 -9.45 -0.70 10.95
CA LYS A 125 -10.67 -1.34 11.47
C LYS A 125 -11.70 -0.31 11.91
N ARG A 126 -11.30 0.73 12.66
CA ARG A 126 -12.23 1.80 13.06
C ARG A 126 -12.82 2.53 11.86
N ILE A 127 -12.04 2.72 10.79
CA ILE A 127 -12.55 3.26 9.53
C ILE A 127 -13.58 2.30 8.93
N ALA A 128 -13.26 1.02 8.79
CA ALA A 128 -14.18 0.01 8.25
C ALA A 128 -15.48 -0.11 9.07
N GLU A 129 -15.39 0.01 10.40
CA GLU A 129 -16.53 0.03 11.34
C GLU A 129 -17.32 1.34 11.32
N GLY A 130 -16.83 2.40 10.67
CA GLY A 130 -17.48 3.73 10.65
C GLY A 130 -17.26 4.58 11.89
N ARG A 131 -16.34 4.19 12.77
CA ARG A 131 -15.95 4.97 13.96
C ARG A 131 -14.91 6.04 13.65
N ALA A 132 -14.30 5.98 12.47
CA ALA A 132 -13.43 6.99 11.90
C ALA A 132 -13.74 7.17 10.40
N ALA A 133 -13.37 8.31 9.82
CA ALA A 133 -13.61 8.61 8.41
C ALA A 133 -12.36 9.20 7.75
N LEU A 134 -12.19 8.92 6.47
CA LEU A 134 -11.19 9.58 5.62
C LEU A 134 -11.79 10.89 5.13
N HIS A 135 -11.05 11.98 5.32
CA HIS A 135 -11.39 13.28 4.76
C HIS A 135 -10.77 13.34 3.35
N LEU A 136 -11.57 13.03 2.34
CA LEU A 136 -11.17 13.12 0.93
C LEU A 136 -11.69 14.44 0.37
N PRO A 137 -10.86 15.26 -0.31
CA PRO A 137 -11.36 16.44 -1.00
C PRO A 137 -12.20 15.99 -2.21
N SER A 138 -13.51 16.25 -2.08
CA SER A 138 -14.57 16.21 -3.10
C SER A 138 -14.95 14.85 -3.71
N LEU A 139 -16.16 14.39 -3.37
CA LEU A 139 -17.23 14.47 -4.36
C LEU A 139 -18.18 15.56 -3.84
N GLU A 140 -18.16 16.73 -4.48
CA GLU A 140 -19.36 17.57 -4.42
C GLU A 140 -20.48 16.73 -5.03
N ALA A 141 -21.53 16.49 -4.25
CA ALA A 141 -22.71 15.82 -4.76
C ALA A 141 -23.36 16.78 -5.78
N ASP A 142 -23.39 16.40 -7.05
CA ASP A 142 -24.35 16.98 -8.00
C ASP A 142 -25.75 16.85 -7.37
N PRO A 143 -26.53 17.95 -7.24
CA PRO A 143 -27.84 17.91 -6.60
C PRO A 143 -28.95 17.27 -7.46
N ASP A 144 -28.64 16.80 -8.66
CA ASP A 144 -29.63 16.23 -9.59
C ASP A 144 -29.14 14.87 -10.11
N GLY A 145 -29.50 13.81 -9.40
CA GLY A 145 -29.22 12.43 -9.77
C GLY A 145 -30.29 11.51 -9.22
N ASP A 146 -31.43 11.42 -9.91
CA ASP A 146 -32.47 10.44 -9.64
C ASP A 146 -31.91 9.02 -9.88
N GLY A 147 -31.51 8.35 -8.81
CA GLY A 147 -30.95 7.01 -8.85
C GLY A 147 -31.13 6.30 -7.51
N GLU A 148 -32.27 5.64 -7.36
CA GLU A 148 -32.60 4.74 -6.26
C GLU A 148 -31.52 3.66 -6.09
N GLY A 149 -30.85 3.67 -4.93
CA GLY A 149 -29.76 2.75 -4.61
C GLY A 149 -29.33 2.90 -3.15
N ASP A 150 -29.97 2.10 -2.28
CA ASP A 150 -29.70 1.97 -0.85
C ASP A 150 -28.23 1.66 -0.55
N GLY A 151 -27.55 2.63 0.06
CA GLY A 151 -26.20 2.55 0.59
C GLY A 151 -26.01 3.64 1.65
N PRO A 152 -25.19 3.44 2.69
CA PRO A 152 -25.16 4.34 3.84
C PRO A 152 -24.54 5.68 3.43
N THR A 153 -25.39 6.71 3.31
CA THR A 153 -24.97 8.10 3.12
C THR A 153 -24.11 8.56 4.30
N PRO A 154 -23.02 9.30 4.06
CA PRO A 154 -22.30 9.95 5.14
C PRO A 154 -23.23 11.02 5.72
N VAL A 155 -23.56 10.89 7.01
CA VAL A 155 -24.34 11.91 7.73
C VAL A 155 -23.47 13.16 7.88
N VAL A 156 -23.51 14.02 6.87
CA VAL A 156 -23.08 15.41 7.00
C VAL A 156 -24.18 16.10 7.79
N ARG A 157 -23.94 16.33 9.08
CA ARG A 157 -24.77 17.28 9.85
C ARG A 157 -24.52 18.68 9.27
N HIS A 158 -25.30 19.08 8.29
CA HIS A 158 -25.51 20.50 8.05
C HIS A 158 -26.18 21.06 9.32
N GLY A 159 -25.47 21.92 10.03
CA GLY A 159 -26.11 22.78 11.03
C GLY A 159 -27.25 23.56 10.36
N PRO A 160 -28.31 23.92 11.11
CA PRO A 160 -29.48 24.57 10.53
C PRO A 160 -29.05 25.80 9.71
N GLU A 161 -29.73 25.98 8.57
CA GLU A 161 -29.49 27.07 7.63
C GLU A 161 -29.38 28.39 8.39
N ARG A 162 -28.37 29.22 8.06
CA ARG A 162 -28.17 30.52 8.73
C ARG A 162 -29.39 31.41 8.48
N LEU A 163 -30.31 31.45 9.44
CA LEU A 163 -31.54 32.25 9.40
C LEU A 163 -31.29 33.77 9.33
N PHE A 164 -30.06 34.20 9.59
CA PHE A 164 -29.62 35.60 9.53
C PHE A 164 -28.45 35.74 8.56
N SER A 165 -28.76 35.92 7.27
CA SER A 165 -27.81 36.44 6.29
C SER A 165 -28.09 37.94 6.08
N ARG A 166 -27.03 38.71 5.81
CA ARG A 166 -27.13 40.17 5.56
C ARG A 166 -28.05 40.50 4.37
N ASP A 167 -28.22 39.55 3.44
CA ASP A 167 -29.18 39.64 2.33
C ASP A 167 -30.64 39.52 2.79
N LYS A 168 -30.95 38.67 3.78
CA LYS A 168 -32.33 38.48 4.27
C LYS A 168 -32.79 39.53 5.32
N MET A 169 -31.94 40.50 5.69
CA MET A 169 -32.27 41.59 6.63
C MET A 169 -32.50 42.97 5.98
N ARG A 170 -32.50 43.09 4.65
CA ARG A 170 -32.91 44.34 3.98
C ARG A 170 -34.42 44.33 3.72
N GLY A 171 -35.21 44.67 4.74
CA GLY A 171 -36.68 44.71 4.58
C GLY A 171 -37.51 45.04 5.83
N PHE A 172 -36.90 45.61 6.88
CA PHE A 172 -37.61 46.21 8.00
C PHE A 172 -37.23 47.69 8.11
#